data_AF-A0A975BGD9-F1
#
_entry.id   AF-A0A975BGD9-F1
#
_cell.length_a   1.000
_cell.length_b   1.000
_cell.length_c   1.000
_cell.angle_alpha   90.00
_cell.angle_beta   90.00
_cell.angle_gamma   90.00
#
_symmetry.space_group_name_H-M   'P 1'
#
loop_
_entity.id
_entity.type
_entity.pdbx_description
1 polymer ?
#
loop_
_entity_poly.entity_id
_entity_poly.type
_entity_poly.pdbx_seq_one_letter_code
_entity_poly.pdbx_strand_id
1 'polypeptide(L)'
;MSDDNKHNILYFEGSSVRKLYENMETWQHENRKRFLSTSIQKDGDKFCCIALTNPSEVVVVCGKFEHQAFVTDGCLSVKKY
;
A
#
# COMPACT_ATOMS: atom_id res chain seq x y z
N MET A 1 4.79 -13.49 -12.61
CA MET A 1 4.71 -12.35 -11.68
C MET A 1 3.36 -12.48 -10.99
N SER A 2 3.36 -12.72 -9.68
CA SER A 2 2.11 -12.86 -8.93
C SER A 2 1.35 -11.54 -8.94
N ASP A 3 0.03 -11.61 -9.03
CA ASP A 3 -0.89 -10.46 -9.16
C ASP A 3 -0.97 -9.57 -7.90
N ASP A 4 -0.02 -9.74 -6.97
CA ASP A 4 -0.02 -9.17 -5.61
C ASP A 4 0.05 -7.64 -5.58
N ASN A 5 0.43 -7.01 -6.70
CA ASN A 5 0.59 -5.55 -6.78
C ASN A 5 -0.69 -4.80 -7.22
N LYS A 6 -1.81 -5.50 -7.43
CA LYS A 6 -3.05 -4.87 -7.93
C LYS A 6 -4.02 -4.38 -6.84
N HIS A 7 -3.85 -4.82 -5.59
CA HIS A 7 -4.80 -4.51 -4.53
C HIS A 7 -4.22 -3.50 -3.54
N ASN A 8 -4.45 -2.22 -3.80
CA ASN A 8 -4.09 -1.13 -2.90
C ASN A 8 -5.26 -0.69 -2.00
N ILE A 9 -6.43 -1.32 -2.13
CA ILE A 9 -7.62 -1.07 -1.30
C ILE A 9 -7.70 -2.13 -0.21
N LEU A 10 -7.93 -1.71 1.02
CA LEU A 10 -8.13 -2.56 2.20
C LEU A 10 -9.42 -2.19 2.91
N TYR A 11 -10.06 -3.18 3.51
CA TYR A 11 -11.26 -3.02 4.31
C TYR A 11 -10.99 -3.43 5.75
N PHE A 12 -11.46 -2.61 6.69
CA PHE A 12 -11.42 -2.90 8.12
C PHE A 12 -12.79 -2.66 8.74
N GLU A 13 -13.12 -3.42 9.79
CA GLU A 13 -14.29 -3.15 10.62
C GLU A 13 -13.96 -3.25 12.11
N GLY A 14 -14.73 -2.56 12.93
CA GLY A 14 -14.64 -2.60 14.38
C GLY A 14 -15.96 -2.22 15.05
N SER A 15 -16.24 -2.81 16.21
CA SER A 15 -17.40 -2.46 17.05
C SER A 15 -17.31 -1.06 17.68
N SER A 16 -16.12 -0.45 17.62
CA SER A 16 -15.88 0.94 18.01
C SER A 16 -14.78 1.51 17.12
N VAL A 17 -14.72 2.84 17.05
CA VAL A 17 -13.63 3.55 16.36
C VAL A 17 -12.26 3.15 16.94
N ARG A 18 -12.18 2.92 18.26
CA ARG A 18 -10.95 2.45 18.92
C ARG A 18 -10.52 1.08 18.37
N LYS A 19 -11.44 0.13 18.29
CA LYS A 19 -11.13 -1.21 17.80
C LYS A 19 -10.76 -1.18 16.31
N LEU A 20 -11.43 -0.35 15.53
CA LEU A 20 -11.11 -0.11 14.13
C LEU A 20 -9.69 0.45 13.97
N TYR A 21 -9.31 1.43 14.79
CA TYR A 21 -7.96 1.99 14.81
C TYR A 21 -6.90 0.94 15.16
N GLU A 22 -7.11 0.15 16.22
CA GLU A 22 -6.18 -0.93 16.60
C GLU A 22 -5.96 -1.92 15.45
N ASN A 23 -7.04 -2.35 14.78
CA ASN A 23 -6.96 -3.25 13.63
C ASN A 23 -6.15 -2.63 12.46
N MET A 24 -6.37 -1.35 12.20
CA MET A 24 -5.64 -0.58 11.18
C MET A 24 -4.14 -0.41 11.54
N GLU A 25 -3.82 -0.15 12.81
CA GLU A 25 -2.44 0.02 13.30
C GLU A 25 -1.67 -1.29 13.28
N THR A 26 -2.27 -2.39 13.73
CA THR A 26 -1.70 -3.74 13.65
C THR A 26 -1.34 -4.09 12.21
N TRP A 27 -2.27 -3.87 11.26
CA TRP A 27 -2.01 -4.17 9.85
C TRP A 27 -0.84 -3.36 9.29
N GLN A 28 -0.77 -2.05 9.58
CA GLN A 28 0.35 -1.21 9.11
C GLN A 28 1.70 -1.69 9.65
N HIS A 29 1.74 -2.08 10.93
CA HIS A 29 2.96 -2.58 11.56
C HIS A 29 3.41 -3.92 10.94
N GLU A 30 2.49 -4.88 10.80
CA GLU A 30 2.78 -6.20 10.22
C GLU A 30 3.22 -6.13 8.76
N ASN A 31 2.64 -5.24 7.98
CA ASN A 31 2.89 -5.13 6.54
C ASN A 31 3.98 -4.09 6.20
N ARG A 32 4.47 -3.34 7.19
CA ARG A 32 5.41 -2.22 7.01
C ARG A 32 4.96 -1.24 5.92
N LYS A 33 3.65 -1.00 5.85
CA LYS A 33 3.00 -0.13 4.86
C LYS A 33 2.24 0.97 5.57
N ARG A 34 2.16 2.14 4.92
CA ARG A 34 1.36 3.28 5.38
C ARG A 34 0.10 3.41 4.53
N PHE A 35 -0.99 3.84 5.16
CA PHE A 35 -2.18 4.27 4.43
C PHE A 35 -1.94 5.65 3.80
N LEU A 36 -2.32 5.77 2.53
CA LEU A 36 -2.36 7.03 1.78
C LEU A 36 -3.64 7.81 2.08
N SER A 37 -4.76 7.10 2.24
CA SER A 37 -6.06 7.69 2.52
C SER A 37 -6.94 6.68 3.25
N THR A 38 -7.87 7.17 4.08
CA THR A 38 -8.83 6.36 4.83
C THR A 38 -10.21 7.02 4.78
N SER A 39 -11.26 6.21 4.65
CA SER A 39 -12.64 6.65 4.72
C SER A 39 -13.38 5.79 5.73
N ILE A 40 -13.75 6.39 6.86
CA ILE A 40 -14.47 5.70 7.94
C ILE A 40 -15.96 6.04 7.86
N GLN A 41 -16.81 5.02 7.89
CA GLN A 41 -18.27 5.16 7.91
C GLN A 41 -18.85 4.29 9.03
N LYS A 42 -20.01 4.70 9.56
CA LYS A 42 -20.79 3.87 10.47
C LYS A 42 -21.74 3.01 9.65
N ASP A 43 -21.73 1.71 9.87
CA ASP A 43 -22.61 0.73 9.22
C ASP A 43 -23.30 -0.11 10.31
N GLY A 44 -24.58 0.16 10.53
CA GLY A 44 -25.33 -0.37 11.67
C GLY A 44 -24.66 -0.07 13.01
N ASP A 45 -24.34 -1.12 13.75
CA ASP A 45 -23.68 -1.05 15.07
C ASP A 45 -22.14 -1.08 14.98
N LYS A 46 -21.58 -1.05 13.77
CA LYS A 46 -20.13 -1.12 13.53
C LYS A 46 -19.61 0.14 12.85
N PHE A 47 -18.29 0.26 12.87
CA PHE A 47 -17.51 1.21 12.08
C PHE A 47 -16.71 0.45 11.04
N CYS A 48 -16.77 0.92 9.81
CA CYS A 48 -16.11 0.33 8.66
C CYS A 48 -15.12 1.34 8.08
N CYS A 49 -13.98 0.89 7.59
CA CYS A 49 -12.96 1.71 6.96
C CYS A 49 -12.57 1.11 5.62
N ILE A 50 -12.57 1.94 4.57
CA ILE A 50 -11.85 1.65 3.33
C ILE A 50 -10.55 2.44 3.36
N ALA A 51 -9.42 1.75 3.30
CA ALA A 51 -8.10 2.35 3.32
C ALA A 51 -7.38 2.12 1.98
N LEU A 52 -6.79 3.18 1.44
CA LEU A 52 -5.87 3.11 0.32
C LEU A 52 -4.44 3.02 0.84
N THR A 53 -3.68 2.06 0.34
CA THR A 53 -2.24 1.94 0.61
C THR A 53 -1.46 2.52 -0.56
N ASN A 54 -0.26 3.03 -0.28
CA ASN A 54 0.65 3.34 -1.37
C ASN A 54 1.05 2.02 -2.05
N PRO A 55 0.89 1.86 -3.38
CA PRO A 55 1.57 0.78 -4.09
C PRO A 55 3.06 0.80 -3.74
N SER A 56 3.66 -0.38 -3.62
CA SER A 56 5.08 -0.47 -3.27
C SER A 56 5.91 0.26 -4.34
N GLU A 57 6.56 1.36 -3.96
CA GLU A 57 7.47 2.09 -4.84
C GLU A 57 8.73 1.25 -5.02
N VAL A 58 9.00 0.84 -6.26
CA VAL A 58 10.18 0.07 -6.61
C VAL A 58 11.19 1.02 -7.24
N VAL A 59 12.27 1.31 -6.53
CA VAL A 59 13.39 2.06 -7.09
C VAL A 59 14.29 1.09 -7.84
N VAL A 60 14.28 1.17 -9.17
CA VAL A 60 15.17 0.37 -10.01
C VAL A 60 16.54 1.05 -10.06
N VAL A 61 17.55 0.40 -9.47
CA VAL A 61 18.93 0.87 -9.45
C VAL A 61 19.88 -0.15 -10.08
N CYS A 62 20.97 0.32 -10.68
CA CYS A 62 22.09 -0.56 -11.03
C CYS A 62 22.69 -1.15 -9.73
N GLY A 63 23.29 -2.36 -9.77
CA GLY A 63 23.73 -3.12 -8.59
C GLY A 63 24.72 -2.44 -7.63
N LYS A 64 25.24 -1.26 -7.99
CA LYS A 64 26.07 -0.39 -7.12
C LYS A 64 25.31 0.79 -6.50
N PHE A 65 24.01 0.91 -6.73
CA PHE A 65 23.18 2.06 -6.35
C PHE A 65 23.56 3.41 -7.00
N GLU A 66 24.48 3.40 -7.97
CA GLU A 66 25.05 4.62 -8.57
C GLU A 66 24.15 5.26 -9.64
N HIS A 67 23.22 4.50 -10.22
CA HIS A 67 22.36 4.96 -11.32
C HIS A 67 20.91 4.52 -11.11
N GLN A 68 20.00 5.50 -11.11
CA GLN A 68 18.56 5.27 -11.19
C GLN A 68 18.17 4.97 -12.64
N ALA A 69 17.15 4.14 -12.83
CA ALA A 69 16.62 3.89 -14.15
C ALA A 69 16.02 5.17 -14.76
N PHE A 70 16.27 5.40 -16.05
CA PHE A 70 15.71 6.52 -16.80
C PHE A 70 14.47 6.07 -17.56
N VAL A 71 13.39 6.85 -17.50
CA VAL A 71 12.14 6.57 -18.20
C VAL A 71 12.06 7.45 -19.45
N THR A 72 11.87 6.83 -20.60
CA THR A 72 11.66 7.52 -21.89
C THR A 72 10.38 7.00 -22.52
N ASP A 73 9.55 7.91 -23.04
CA ASP A 73 8.33 7.59 -23.80
C ASP A 73 7.36 6.63 -23.09
N GLY A 74 7.34 6.67 -21.75
CA GLY A 74 6.50 5.81 -20.91
C GLY A 74 6.96 4.35 -20.82
N CYS A 75 8.15 4.01 -21.33
CA CYS A 75 8.71 2.67 -21.27
C CYS A 75 9.93 2.62 -20.34
N LEU A 76 9.95 1.60 -19.48
CA LEU A 76 11.09 1.27 -18.62
C LEU A 76 11.81 0.05 -19.21
N SER A 77 13.07 0.22 -19.63
CA SER A 77 13.90 -0.88 -20.16
C SER A 77 14.99 -1.26 -19.15
N VAL A 78 14.96 -2.51 -18.68
CA VAL A 78 15.98 -3.07 -17.78
C VAL A 78 16.81 -4.09 -18.57
N LYS A 79 18.09 -3.80 -18.79
CA LYS A 79 19.05 -4.70 -19.44
C LYS A 79 19.96 -5.34 -18.39
N LYS A 80 20.09 -6.66 -18.45
CA LYS A 80 21.10 -7.40 -17.68
C LYS A 80 22.38 -7.42 -18.52
N TYR A 81 23.48 -6.89 -17.97
CA TYR A 81 24.81 -7.07 -18.54
C TYR A 81 25.34 -8.47 -18.22
#